data_AF-A0A9Q0XAD0-F1
#
_entry.id   AF-A0A9Q0XAD0-F1
#
_cell.length_a   1.000
_cell.length_b   1.000
_cell.length_c   1.000
_cell.angle_alpha   90.00
_cell.angle_beta   90.00
_cell.angle_gamma   90.00
#
_symmetry.space_group_name_H-M   'P 1'
#
loop_
_entity.id
_entity.type
_entity.pdbx_description
1 polymer ?
#
loop_
_entity_poly.entity_id
_entity_poly.type
_entity_poly.pdbx_seq_one_letter_code
_entity_poly.pdbx_strand_id
1 'polypeptide(L)'
;MGVQLVLLTSAIFALFTLARGNPVAPAQPGAIPVQENFEEARFYGKWYGVAIGTTCLWMKQHKGRFDVGTVTVGPGKTTQEISITSTRLRQGLCSQATADFEKTNIPGKITYYNPKWKAHIENYVSRTDYDEYAFLVMKKNSSHGLTTTAKLYGRSPTLREDLVAEFRQFALDLGIPEDSIFLLINKGECVPPETGNEPQRTRRAALTDEEGSADGSLQTFGGKREDDCLAPMHPGPCLGMFIQYFYNTSSQMCEGFIYGGCLGSRNNFGSERECLQTCRTEAACRLPIVAGGPCKAEFWAFDAQRGQCVTFTGCGGNANKFYLEKECKEYCGVLPDGDEDFLRLGPQ
;
A
#
# COMPACT_ATOMS: atom_id res chain seq x y z
N MET A 1 18.41 -21.53 -83.03
CA MET A 1 19.52 -20.56 -82.97
C MET A 1 18.84 -19.20 -82.79
N GLY A 2 18.99 -18.47 -81.68
CA GLY A 2 20.23 -18.08 -80.99
C GLY A 2 20.66 -16.71 -81.54
N VAL A 3 21.01 -15.67 -80.77
CA VAL A 3 21.36 -15.55 -79.34
C VAL A 3 20.94 -14.15 -78.84
N GLN A 4 20.76 -13.96 -77.52
CA GLN A 4 20.51 -12.65 -76.90
C GLN A 4 21.72 -11.70 -77.04
N LEU A 5 21.48 -10.40 -77.15
CA LEU A 5 22.43 -9.39 -76.66
C LEU A 5 21.68 -8.25 -75.96
N VAL A 6 22.34 -7.66 -74.97
CA VAL A 6 21.75 -6.85 -73.88
C VAL A 6 22.39 -5.45 -73.88
N LEU A 7 21.90 -4.55 -73.03
CA LEU A 7 22.51 -3.28 -72.57
C LEU A 7 22.20 -2.04 -73.45
N LEU A 8 22.00 -0.81 -72.95
CA LEU A 8 21.89 -0.30 -71.56
C LEU A 8 21.32 1.15 -71.54
N THR A 9 21.06 1.69 -70.33
CA THR A 9 20.93 3.14 -69.98
C THR A 9 19.71 3.92 -70.52
N SER A 10 19.02 4.81 -69.77
CA SER A 10 19.18 5.31 -68.39
C SER A 10 17.81 5.66 -67.78
N ALA A 11 17.54 5.24 -66.55
CA ALA A 11 16.48 5.81 -65.72
C ALA A 11 17.05 6.16 -64.33
N ILE A 12 17.22 7.45 -64.06
CA ILE A 12 17.72 7.94 -62.77
C ILE A 12 16.56 7.88 -61.77
N PHE A 13 16.48 6.78 -61.01
CA PHE A 13 15.66 6.75 -59.80
C PHE A 13 16.47 7.31 -58.63
N ALA A 14 15.95 8.37 -58.02
CA ALA A 14 16.54 8.95 -56.82
C ALA A 14 16.57 7.90 -55.69
N LEU A 15 17.74 7.68 -55.11
CA LEU A 15 17.83 6.94 -53.84
C LEU A 15 17.25 7.81 -52.72
N PHE A 16 15.95 7.68 -52.48
CA PHE A 16 15.45 7.77 -51.12
C PHE A 16 16.00 6.57 -50.37
N THR A 17 17.10 6.76 -49.64
CA THR A 17 17.55 5.84 -48.60
C THR A 17 16.52 5.83 -47.48
N LEU A 18 15.43 5.08 -47.67
CA LEU A 18 14.68 4.54 -46.55
C LEU A 18 15.70 3.81 -45.68
N ALA A 19 15.95 4.35 -44.50
CA ALA A 19 16.71 3.66 -43.48
C ALA A 19 15.91 2.40 -43.10
N ARG A 20 16.21 1.30 -43.79
CA ARG A 20 15.84 -0.03 -43.33
C ARG A 20 16.57 -0.24 -42.02
N GLY A 21 15.88 0.06 -40.91
CA GLY A 21 16.27 -0.48 -39.62
C GLY A 21 16.52 -1.97 -39.80
N ASN A 22 17.67 -2.44 -39.30
CA ASN A 22 18.02 -3.85 -39.42
C ASN A 22 16.86 -4.71 -38.91
N PRO A 23 16.55 -5.85 -39.55
CA PRO A 23 15.50 -6.73 -39.07
C PRO A 23 15.79 -7.08 -37.61
N VAL A 24 14.84 -6.72 -36.75
CA VAL A 24 14.90 -6.94 -35.30
C VAL A 24 15.31 -8.40 -35.07
N ALA A 25 16.43 -8.61 -34.38
CA ALA A 25 16.74 -9.93 -33.85
C ALA A 25 15.58 -10.29 -32.91
N PRO A 26 14.77 -11.33 -33.23
CA PRO A 26 13.56 -11.58 -32.47
C PRO A 26 13.92 -11.82 -31.02
N ALA A 27 13.37 -10.99 -30.13
CA ALA A 27 13.57 -11.17 -28.70
C ALA A 27 13.17 -12.60 -28.32
N GLN A 28 14.04 -13.29 -27.58
CA GLN A 28 13.77 -14.64 -27.10
C GLN A 28 12.40 -14.66 -26.41
N PRO A 29 11.49 -15.61 -26.72
CA PRO A 29 10.16 -15.63 -26.12
C PRO A 29 10.22 -15.57 -24.58
N GLY A 30 9.74 -14.47 -23.99
CA GLY A 30 9.78 -14.20 -22.54
C GLY A 30 10.92 -13.32 -22.02
N ALA A 31 11.84 -12.86 -22.88
CA ALA A 31 12.81 -11.81 -22.57
C ALA A 31 12.11 -10.44 -22.51
N ILE A 32 12.33 -9.69 -21.43
CA ILE A 32 11.80 -8.32 -21.29
C ILE A 32 12.71 -7.38 -22.08
N PRO A 33 12.19 -6.51 -22.97
CA PRO A 33 12.99 -5.48 -23.62
C PRO A 33 13.51 -4.48 -22.60
N VAL A 34 14.76 -4.06 -22.76
CA VAL A 34 15.42 -3.00 -21.97
C VAL A 34 15.76 -1.86 -22.92
N GLN A 35 15.64 -0.62 -22.44
CA GLN A 35 15.95 0.58 -23.22
C GLN A 35 17.39 0.54 -23.74
N GLU A 36 17.56 0.62 -25.07
CA GLU A 36 18.88 0.74 -25.69
C GLU A 36 19.52 2.08 -25.30
N ASN A 37 20.85 2.07 -25.09
CA ASN A 37 21.64 3.24 -24.72
C ASN A 37 21.11 4.00 -23.48
N PHE A 38 20.68 3.26 -22.44
CA PHE A 38 20.12 3.84 -21.23
C PHE A 38 21.10 4.76 -20.48
N GLU A 39 20.75 6.04 -20.36
CA GLU A 39 21.51 7.09 -19.69
C GLU A 39 21.08 7.23 -18.21
N GLU A 40 21.79 6.56 -17.30
CA GLU A 40 21.45 6.53 -15.87
C GLU A 40 21.25 7.92 -15.25
N ALA A 41 22.16 8.85 -15.54
CA ALA A 41 22.14 10.20 -14.96
C ALA A 41 20.91 11.03 -15.37
N ARG A 42 20.38 10.82 -16.59
CA ARG A 42 19.13 11.48 -17.05
C ARG A 42 17.89 10.87 -16.41
N PHE A 43 17.96 9.61 -15.99
CA PHE A 43 16.85 8.90 -15.36
C PHE A 43 16.63 9.27 -13.88
N TYR A 44 17.62 9.90 -13.24
CA TYR A 44 17.52 10.38 -11.87
C TYR A 44 16.42 11.45 -11.67
N GLY A 45 16.14 11.76 -10.40
CA GLY A 45 15.13 12.70 -9.97
C GLY A 45 13.77 12.05 -9.72
N LYS A 46 12.74 12.90 -9.69
CA LYS A 46 11.37 12.54 -9.30
C LYS A 46 10.58 11.99 -10.48
N TRP A 47 9.72 11.02 -10.18
CA TRP A 47 8.78 10.35 -11.08
C TRP A 47 7.46 10.08 -10.35
N TYR A 48 6.34 10.15 -11.06
CA TYR A 48 4.99 9.86 -10.53
C TYR A 48 4.51 8.53 -11.10
N GLY A 49 4.05 7.61 -10.26
CA GLY A 49 3.39 6.38 -10.75
C GLY A 49 2.00 6.72 -11.27
N VAL A 50 1.78 6.55 -12.58
CA VAL A 50 0.53 6.91 -13.29
C VAL A 50 -0.35 5.68 -13.53
N ALA A 51 0.25 4.54 -13.88
CA ALA A 51 -0.47 3.29 -14.11
C ALA A 51 0.34 2.06 -13.69
N ILE A 52 -0.35 0.95 -13.44
CA ILE A 52 0.25 -0.32 -13.04
C ILE A 52 -0.52 -1.51 -13.61
N GLY A 53 0.18 -2.48 -14.17
CA GLY A 53 -0.36 -3.77 -14.59
C GLY A 53 0.36 -4.89 -13.87
N THR A 54 -0.32 -5.97 -13.46
CA THR A 54 0.33 -7.03 -12.69
C THR A 54 -0.32 -8.40 -12.81
N THR A 55 0.50 -9.46 -12.88
CA THR A 55 0.03 -10.85 -12.73
C THR A 55 -0.08 -11.28 -11.25
N CYS A 56 0.26 -10.41 -10.30
CA CYS A 56 0.12 -10.69 -8.88
C CYS A 56 -1.35 -10.62 -8.44
N LEU A 57 -1.96 -11.78 -8.18
CA LEU A 57 -3.37 -11.92 -7.77
C LEU A 57 -3.75 -11.01 -6.58
N TRP A 58 -2.86 -10.84 -5.60
CA TRP A 58 -3.09 -9.95 -4.45
C TRP A 58 -3.21 -8.48 -4.87
N MET A 59 -2.34 -8.01 -5.77
CA MET A 59 -2.41 -6.63 -6.27
C MET A 59 -3.66 -6.41 -7.12
N LYS A 60 -4.07 -7.41 -7.91
CA LYS A 60 -5.33 -7.40 -8.67
C LYS A 60 -6.55 -7.24 -7.73
N GLN A 61 -6.61 -8.01 -6.65
CA GLN A 61 -7.70 -7.98 -5.68
C GLN A 61 -7.79 -6.67 -4.87
N HIS A 62 -6.69 -5.95 -4.71
CA HIS A 62 -6.62 -4.72 -3.91
C HIS A 62 -6.40 -3.44 -4.73
N LYS A 63 -6.84 -3.42 -6.00
CA LYS A 63 -6.63 -2.29 -6.94
C LYS A 63 -6.97 -0.90 -6.36
N GLY A 64 -8.04 -0.77 -5.58
CA GLY A 64 -8.47 0.49 -4.94
C GLY A 64 -7.57 1.02 -3.80
N ARG A 65 -6.46 0.33 -3.48
CA ARG A 65 -5.44 0.78 -2.51
C ARG A 65 -4.18 1.35 -3.16
N PHE A 66 -4.14 1.45 -4.49
CA PHE A 66 -3.02 2.03 -5.23
C PHE A 66 -3.42 3.41 -5.77
N ASP A 67 -3.01 4.44 -5.03
CA ASP A 67 -3.05 5.83 -5.46
C ASP A 67 -1.73 6.24 -6.12
N VAL A 68 -1.74 7.37 -6.85
CA VAL A 68 -0.51 7.97 -7.37
C VAL A 68 0.45 8.23 -6.21
N GLY A 69 1.69 7.78 -6.39
CA GLY A 69 2.79 8.02 -5.46
C GLY A 69 4.03 8.39 -6.24
N THR A 70 4.96 9.07 -5.58
CA THR A 70 6.21 9.50 -6.21
C THR A 70 7.33 8.50 -5.91
N VAL A 71 8.27 8.38 -6.84
CA VAL A 71 9.58 7.76 -6.59
C VAL A 71 10.66 8.76 -6.98
N THR A 72 11.66 8.91 -6.12
CA THR A 72 12.87 9.68 -6.40
C THR A 72 14.01 8.69 -6.62
N VAL A 73 14.62 8.73 -7.80
CA VAL A 73 15.75 7.87 -8.18
C VAL A 73 17.04 8.70 -8.08
N GLY A 74 18.10 8.13 -7.53
CA GLY A 74 19.39 8.79 -7.42
C GLY A 74 20.55 7.79 -7.25
N PRO A 75 21.79 8.27 -7.11
CA PRO A 75 22.93 7.41 -6.86
C PRO A 75 22.75 6.62 -5.55
N GLY A 76 23.20 5.37 -5.54
CA GLY A 76 23.27 4.55 -4.33
C GLY A 76 24.42 4.95 -3.40
N LYS A 77 24.61 4.18 -2.32
CA LYS A 77 25.73 4.37 -1.39
C LYS A 77 27.08 4.10 -2.05
N THR A 78 27.11 3.15 -2.98
CA THR A 78 28.26 2.83 -3.83
C THR A 78 27.98 3.17 -5.30
N THR A 79 29.03 3.26 -6.11
CA THR A 79 28.92 3.49 -7.57
C THR A 79 28.20 2.36 -8.31
N GLN A 80 28.12 1.17 -7.70
CA GLN A 80 27.42 -0.01 -8.22
C GLN A 80 25.96 -0.09 -7.80
N GLU A 81 25.44 0.90 -7.07
CA GLU A 81 24.06 0.91 -6.57
C GLU A 81 23.26 2.12 -7.10
N ILE A 82 21.93 1.96 -7.13
CA ILE A 82 20.95 3.04 -7.35
C ILE A 82 20.03 3.09 -6.14
N SER A 83 19.84 4.26 -5.55
CA SER A 83 18.89 4.46 -4.46
C SER A 83 17.53 4.89 -5.02
N ILE A 84 16.46 4.23 -4.58
CA ILE A 84 15.08 4.55 -4.97
C ILE A 84 14.25 4.81 -3.72
N THR A 85 13.71 6.03 -3.63
CA THR A 85 12.90 6.50 -2.51
C THR A 85 11.45 6.67 -2.93
N SER A 86 10.55 5.79 -2.48
CA SER A 86 9.11 5.86 -2.74
C SER A 86 8.41 6.69 -1.67
N THR A 87 7.59 7.66 -2.05
CA THR A 87 6.77 8.49 -1.15
C THR A 87 5.29 8.34 -1.49
N ARG A 88 4.43 8.06 -0.49
CA ARG A 88 3.00 7.80 -0.69
C ARG A 88 2.16 8.29 0.50
N LEU A 89 1.00 8.86 0.18
CA LEU A 89 -0.05 9.18 1.14
C LEU A 89 -0.76 7.89 1.57
N ARG A 90 -0.93 7.68 2.88
CA ARG A 90 -1.73 6.59 3.45
C ARG A 90 -2.50 7.10 4.66
N GLN A 91 -3.83 7.00 4.64
CA GLN A 91 -4.70 7.42 5.75
C GLN A 91 -4.40 8.86 6.25
N GLY A 92 -4.13 9.78 5.31
CA GLY A 92 -3.81 11.19 5.62
C GLY A 92 -2.34 11.47 6.01
N LEU A 93 -1.51 10.44 6.19
CA LEU A 93 -0.10 10.58 6.56
C LEU A 93 0.85 10.26 5.41
N CYS A 94 1.96 11.00 5.36
CA CYS A 94 3.00 10.83 4.35
C CYS A 94 4.06 9.83 4.78
N SER A 95 4.15 8.74 4.02
CA SER A 95 5.12 7.66 4.24
C SER A 95 6.19 7.68 3.15
N GLN A 96 7.46 7.60 3.55
CA GLN A 96 8.60 7.51 2.65
C GLN A 96 9.43 6.28 2.98
N ALA A 97 9.93 5.58 1.96
CA ALA A 97 10.78 4.40 2.12
C ALA A 97 11.85 4.37 1.01
N THR A 98 13.11 4.20 1.41
CA THR A 98 14.28 4.13 0.53
C THR A 98 14.82 2.72 0.47
N ALA A 99 15.19 2.26 -0.73
CA ALA A 99 15.87 1.00 -0.96
C ALA A 99 16.97 1.18 -1.99
N ASP A 100 18.13 0.58 -1.72
CA ASP A 100 19.27 0.56 -2.63
C ASP A 100 19.24 -0.74 -3.45
N PHE A 101 19.48 -0.61 -4.75
CA PHE A 101 19.44 -1.70 -5.74
C PHE A 101 20.78 -1.83 -6.43
N GLU A 102 21.22 -3.07 -6.64
CA GLU A 102 22.47 -3.40 -7.33
C GLU A 102 22.30 -3.21 -8.85
N LYS A 103 23.26 -2.54 -9.49
CA LYS A 103 23.33 -2.41 -10.95
C LYS A 103 23.80 -3.73 -11.56
N THR A 104 23.23 -4.12 -12.70
CA THR A 104 23.73 -5.27 -13.46
C THR A 104 24.64 -4.83 -14.61
N ASN A 105 25.24 -5.78 -15.32
CA ASN A 105 26.01 -5.56 -16.55
C ASN A 105 25.16 -5.08 -17.76
N ILE A 106 23.87 -4.82 -17.57
CA ILE A 106 22.93 -4.37 -18.60
C ILE A 106 22.41 -3.01 -18.12
N PRO A 107 22.76 -1.89 -18.78
CA PRO A 107 22.22 -0.58 -18.45
C PRO A 107 20.69 -0.59 -18.43
N GLY A 108 20.08 0.08 -17.45
CA GLY A 108 18.62 0.07 -17.27
C GLY A 108 18.06 -1.18 -16.60
N LYS A 109 18.88 -2.19 -16.27
CA LYS A 109 18.52 -3.33 -15.43
C LYS A 109 19.19 -3.22 -14.05
N ILE A 110 18.37 -3.32 -13.00
CA ILE A 110 18.81 -3.36 -11.61
C ILE A 110 18.21 -4.58 -10.90
N THR A 111 18.93 -5.10 -9.91
CA THR A 111 18.50 -6.25 -9.11
C THR A 111 18.48 -5.94 -7.62
N TYR A 112 17.71 -6.71 -6.87
CA TYR A 112 17.70 -6.70 -5.41
C TYR A 112 17.33 -8.10 -4.90
N TYR A 113 18.19 -8.65 -4.05
CA TYR A 113 17.92 -9.90 -3.35
C TYR A 113 17.44 -9.61 -1.93
N ASN A 114 16.28 -10.15 -1.56
CA ASN A 114 15.80 -10.10 -0.18
C ASN A 114 16.10 -11.43 0.56
N PRO A 115 17.08 -11.46 1.48
CA PRO A 115 17.49 -12.70 2.14
C PRO A 115 16.41 -13.30 3.05
N LYS A 116 15.52 -12.46 3.61
CA LYS A 116 14.43 -12.91 4.51
C LYS A 116 13.33 -13.68 3.77
N TRP A 117 13.07 -13.31 2.51
CA TRP A 117 12.03 -13.94 1.68
C TRP A 117 12.58 -14.88 0.61
N LYS A 118 13.92 -15.01 0.51
CA LYS A 118 14.62 -15.68 -0.60
C LYS A 118 14.09 -15.23 -1.96
N ALA A 119 13.77 -13.94 -2.08
CA ALA A 119 13.11 -13.36 -3.23
C ALA A 119 14.10 -12.55 -4.05
N HIS A 120 14.18 -12.83 -5.34
CA HIS A 120 15.01 -12.10 -6.29
C HIS A 120 14.10 -11.18 -7.11
N ILE A 121 14.39 -9.87 -7.10
CA ILE A 121 13.62 -8.85 -7.79
C ILE A 121 14.50 -8.22 -8.86
N GLU A 122 14.09 -8.35 -10.12
CA GLU A 122 14.72 -7.68 -11.26
C GLU A 122 13.79 -6.57 -11.75
N ASN A 123 14.31 -5.36 -11.86
CA ASN A 123 13.61 -4.24 -12.47
C ASN A 123 14.33 -3.87 -13.78
N TYR A 124 13.53 -3.59 -14.81
CA TYR A 124 13.97 -3.25 -16.15
C TYR A 124 13.31 -1.93 -16.56
N VAL A 125 14.09 -0.94 -16.97
CA VAL A 125 13.58 0.22 -17.70
C VAL A 125 13.44 -0.21 -19.16
N SER A 126 12.21 -0.47 -19.59
CA SER A 126 11.93 -1.03 -20.93
C SER A 126 11.84 0.04 -22.01
N ARG A 127 11.34 1.23 -21.67
CA ARG A 127 11.29 2.40 -22.56
C ARG A 127 11.25 3.67 -21.74
N THR A 128 11.99 4.71 -22.11
CA THR A 128 11.86 6.04 -21.52
C THR A 128 12.44 7.08 -22.48
N ASP A 129 11.86 8.28 -22.50
CA ASP A 129 12.46 9.46 -23.12
C ASP A 129 13.15 10.38 -22.10
N TYR A 130 13.25 9.94 -20.84
CA TYR A 130 13.77 10.63 -19.66
C TYR A 130 12.99 11.87 -19.20
N ASP A 131 12.26 12.52 -20.10
CA ASP A 131 11.73 13.87 -19.93
C ASP A 131 10.18 13.92 -19.83
N GLU A 132 9.45 12.94 -20.38
CA GLU A 132 7.99 12.79 -20.19
C GLU A 132 7.64 11.53 -19.40
N TYR A 133 8.12 10.34 -19.83
CA TYR A 133 7.61 9.05 -19.34
C TYR A 133 8.67 7.94 -19.18
N ALA A 134 8.32 6.90 -18.42
CA ALA A 134 9.10 5.67 -18.31
C ALA A 134 8.22 4.42 -18.11
N PHE A 135 8.41 3.41 -18.96
CA PHE A 135 7.79 2.09 -18.87
C PHE A 135 8.78 1.16 -18.16
N LEU A 136 8.40 0.67 -16.98
CA LEU A 136 9.21 -0.22 -16.17
C LEU A 136 8.53 -1.59 -16.03
N VAL A 137 9.33 -2.65 -16.04
CA VAL A 137 8.86 -4.00 -15.69
C VAL A 137 9.62 -4.48 -14.46
N MET A 138 8.89 -5.13 -13.55
CA MET A 138 9.43 -5.79 -12.38
C MET A 138 9.10 -7.28 -12.48
N LYS A 139 10.13 -8.14 -12.54
CA LYS A 139 9.99 -9.59 -12.29
C LYS A 139 10.38 -9.85 -10.84
N LYS A 140 9.48 -10.50 -10.10
CA LYS A 140 9.76 -11.00 -8.74
C LYS A 140 9.65 -12.51 -8.75
N ASN A 141 10.79 -13.18 -8.56
CA ASN A 141 10.86 -14.60 -8.30
C ASN A 141 10.82 -14.84 -6.78
N SER A 142 9.95 -15.74 -6.32
CA SER A 142 9.74 -16.04 -4.90
C SER A 142 9.17 -17.44 -4.70
N SER A 143 9.08 -17.91 -3.47
CA SER A 143 8.46 -19.19 -3.11
C SER A 143 6.99 -19.33 -3.56
N HIS A 144 6.30 -18.22 -3.85
CA HIS A 144 4.92 -18.19 -4.33
C HIS A 144 4.81 -18.12 -5.87
N GLY A 145 5.93 -18.33 -6.57
CA GLY A 145 6.03 -18.27 -8.03
C GLY A 145 6.63 -16.96 -8.56
N LEU A 146 6.78 -16.93 -9.88
CA LEU A 146 7.22 -15.76 -10.65
C LEU A 146 6.02 -14.83 -10.89
N THR A 147 6.19 -13.56 -10.57
CA THR A 147 5.21 -12.50 -10.87
C THR A 147 5.83 -11.41 -11.73
N THR A 148 5.04 -10.85 -12.63
CA THR A 148 5.42 -9.76 -13.54
C THR A 148 4.53 -8.56 -13.24
N THR A 149 5.13 -7.37 -13.16
CA THR A 149 4.40 -6.11 -12.92
C THR A 149 4.96 -5.03 -13.84
N ALA A 150 4.14 -4.51 -14.73
CA ALA A 150 4.44 -3.33 -15.54
C ALA A 150 4.02 -2.06 -14.76
N LYS A 151 4.78 -0.97 -14.90
CA LYS A 151 4.50 0.33 -14.29
C LYS A 151 4.75 1.44 -15.31
N LEU A 152 3.80 2.36 -15.41
CA LEU A 152 3.97 3.63 -16.11
C LEU A 152 4.34 4.71 -15.08
N TYR A 153 5.48 5.34 -15.30
CA TYR A 153 5.84 6.55 -14.61
C TYR A 153 5.83 7.75 -15.56
N GLY A 154 5.48 8.92 -15.03
CA GLY A 154 5.62 10.20 -15.73
C GLY A 154 6.49 11.18 -14.93
N ARG A 155 7.06 12.19 -15.60
CA ARG A 155 7.59 13.41 -14.94
C ARG A 155 6.46 14.32 -14.43
N SER A 156 5.23 14.07 -14.87
CA SER A 156 3.97 14.63 -14.38
C SER A 156 3.07 13.51 -13.82
N PRO A 157 2.20 13.78 -12.83
CA PRO A 157 1.17 12.83 -12.38
C PRO A 157 0.06 12.58 -13.40
N THR A 158 0.05 13.30 -14.52
CA THR A 158 -0.89 13.12 -15.63
C THR A 158 -0.10 13.11 -16.94
N LEU A 159 -0.34 12.07 -17.75
CA LEU A 159 0.29 11.84 -19.05
C LEU A 159 -0.77 11.85 -20.16
N ARG A 160 -0.31 11.94 -21.41
CA ARG A 160 -1.16 11.91 -22.60
C ARG A 160 -1.87 10.55 -22.75
N GLU A 161 -3.07 10.56 -23.33
CA GLU A 161 -3.93 9.36 -23.43
C GLU A 161 -3.35 8.28 -24.35
N ASP A 162 -2.58 8.67 -25.36
CA ASP A 162 -1.83 7.76 -26.24
C ASP A 162 -0.78 6.96 -25.46
N LEU A 163 0.02 7.61 -24.61
CA LEU A 163 0.98 6.92 -23.72
C LEU A 163 0.30 5.96 -22.74
N VAL A 164 -0.90 6.30 -22.25
CA VAL A 164 -1.70 5.41 -21.40
C VAL A 164 -2.22 4.20 -22.19
N ALA A 165 -2.64 4.40 -23.44
CA ALA A 165 -3.07 3.31 -24.32
C ALA A 165 -1.89 2.40 -24.72
N GLU A 166 -0.73 2.97 -25.07
CA GLU A 166 0.51 2.23 -25.30
C GLU A 166 0.92 1.41 -24.09
N PHE A 167 0.80 1.96 -22.87
CA PHE A 167 1.10 1.21 -21.64
C PHE A 167 0.14 0.03 -21.43
N ARG A 168 -1.15 0.16 -21.77
CA ARG A 168 -2.10 -0.95 -21.72
C ARG A 168 -1.67 -2.07 -22.67
N GLN A 169 -1.36 -1.74 -23.93
CA GLN A 169 -0.89 -2.74 -24.90
C GLN A 169 0.42 -3.40 -24.44
N PHE A 170 1.39 -2.61 -23.97
CA PHE A 170 2.65 -3.11 -23.42
C PHE A 170 2.46 -4.08 -22.24
N ALA A 171 1.49 -3.82 -21.36
CA ALA A 171 1.16 -4.75 -20.28
C ALA A 171 0.50 -6.05 -20.80
N LEU A 172 -0.39 -5.96 -21.79
CA LEU A 172 -0.99 -7.13 -22.44
C LEU A 172 0.07 -8.00 -23.13
N ASP A 173 1.04 -7.39 -23.82
CA ASP A 173 2.15 -8.08 -24.50
C ASP A 173 3.08 -8.82 -23.49
N LEU A 174 3.14 -8.35 -22.24
CA LEU A 174 3.82 -9.02 -21.13
C LEU A 174 3.00 -10.14 -20.47
N GLY A 175 1.81 -10.45 -20.99
CA GLY A 175 0.89 -11.45 -20.46
C GLY A 175 0.15 -11.01 -19.19
N ILE A 176 0.05 -9.70 -18.91
CA ILE A 176 -0.78 -9.18 -17.82
C ILE A 176 -2.23 -9.11 -18.32
N PRO A 177 -3.21 -9.73 -17.63
CA PRO A 177 -4.62 -9.64 -18.03
C PRO A 177 -5.14 -8.19 -18.00
N GLU A 178 -6.03 -7.84 -18.93
CA GLU A 178 -6.59 -6.47 -19.05
C GLU A 178 -7.24 -5.97 -17.75
N ASP A 179 -8.02 -6.83 -17.10
CA ASP A 179 -8.68 -6.57 -15.81
C ASP A 179 -7.71 -6.38 -14.62
N SER A 180 -6.42 -6.53 -14.89
CA SER A 180 -5.30 -6.43 -13.95
C SER A 180 -4.38 -5.25 -14.28
N ILE A 181 -4.82 -4.35 -15.18
CA ILE A 181 -4.20 -3.07 -15.52
C ILE A 181 -5.03 -1.92 -14.96
N PHE A 182 -4.40 -1.04 -14.19
CA PHE A 182 -5.06 0.00 -13.40
C PHE A 182 -4.40 1.36 -13.63
N LEU A 183 -5.23 2.39 -13.83
CA LEU A 183 -4.82 3.79 -13.66
C LEU A 183 -4.83 4.12 -12.17
N LEU A 184 -3.83 4.89 -11.72
CA LEU A 184 -3.68 5.27 -10.33
C LEU A 184 -4.42 6.58 -10.06
N ILE A 185 -5.14 6.67 -8.94
CA ILE A 185 -5.92 7.87 -8.59
C ILE A 185 -4.96 8.94 -8.05
N ASN A 186 -4.93 10.11 -8.68
CA ASN A 186 -4.16 11.25 -8.17
C ASN A 186 -4.89 11.91 -7.00
N LYS A 187 -4.41 11.68 -5.77
CA LYS A 187 -4.93 12.29 -4.54
C LYS A 187 -4.10 13.50 -4.08
N GLY A 188 -3.33 14.08 -4.99
CA GLY A 188 -2.40 15.18 -4.70
C GLY A 188 -1.05 14.68 -4.17
N GLU A 189 -0.12 15.62 -4.11
CA GLU A 189 1.20 15.36 -3.56
C GLU A 189 1.23 15.35 -2.04
N CYS A 190 2.23 14.64 -1.53
CA CYS A 190 2.35 14.28 -0.14
C CYS A 190 3.83 14.40 0.24
N VAL A 191 4.15 15.39 1.06
CA VAL A 191 5.50 15.72 1.51
C VAL A 191 5.66 15.25 2.96
N PRO A 192 6.65 14.37 3.27
CA PRO A 192 6.98 14.03 4.65
C PRO A 192 7.42 15.29 5.41
N PRO A 193 7.05 15.46 6.69
CA PRO A 193 7.49 16.61 7.48
C PRO A 193 9.03 16.61 7.63
N GLU A 194 9.66 17.73 7.31
CA GLU A 194 11.11 17.88 7.44
C GLU A 194 11.53 17.91 8.92
N THR A 195 12.62 17.20 9.23
CA THR A 195 13.20 17.20 10.58
C THR A 195 14.11 18.41 10.80
N GLY A 196 13.54 19.57 11.18
CA GLY A 196 14.35 20.71 11.64
C GLY A 196 13.62 22.04 11.88
N ASN A 197 13.56 22.47 13.15
CA ASN A 197 13.31 23.82 13.67
C ASN A 197 11.89 24.47 13.55
N GLU A 198 11.29 24.76 14.71
CA GLU A 198 10.36 25.89 14.93
C GLU A 198 11.10 27.25 14.81
N PRO A 199 10.45 28.44 14.75
CA PRO A 199 9.00 28.77 14.78
C PRO A 199 8.56 29.42 13.42
N GLN A 200 7.35 29.94 13.15
CA GLN A 200 6.46 30.76 13.96
C GLN A 200 5.01 30.80 13.41
N ARG A 201 4.05 30.90 14.34
CA ARG A 201 2.60 30.85 14.14
C ARG A 201 2.03 32.14 13.53
N THR A 202 1.35 32.04 12.37
CA THR A 202 0.38 33.04 11.86
C THR A 202 -1.02 32.43 11.69
N ARG A 203 -2.07 33.25 11.74
CA ARG A 203 -3.47 32.86 12.04
C ARG A 203 -4.43 32.91 10.83
N ARG A 204 -5.56 32.18 10.97
CA ARG A 204 -6.90 32.32 10.30
C ARG A 204 -7.02 31.78 8.86
N ALA A 205 -8.17 31.29 8.39
CA ALA A 205 -9.55 31.13 8.93
C ALA A 205 -10.15 29.77 8.45
N ALA A 206 -11.07 29.07 9.15
CA ALA A 206 -12.56 29.15 9.03
C ALA A 206 -13.10 29.27 7.58
N LEU A 207 -14.11 28.56 7.09
CA LEU A 207 -15.14 27.64 7.67
C LEU A 207 -15.11 26.28 6.87
N THR A 208 -16.07 25.33 6.81
CA THR A 208 -17.46 25.12 7.30
C THR A 208 -17.68 23.63 7.66
N ASP A 209 -18.74 23.34 8.42
CA ASP A 209 -19.34 22.01 8.64
C ASP A 209 -20.28 21.57 7.48
N GLU A 210 -20.56 20.27 7.38
CA GLU A 210 -21.82 19.68 6.88
C GLU A 210 -21.96 18.26 7.50
N GLU A 211 -23.01 18.02 8.28
CA GLU A 211 -23.38 16.71 8.83
C GLU A 211 -24.41 15.99 7.92
N GLY A 212 -24.44 14.66 7.96
CA GLY A 212 -25.43 13.86 7.22
C GLY A 212 -25.04 12.38 7.16
N SER A 213 -25.20 11.63 8.26
CA SER A 213 -26.44 10.95 8.69
C SER A 213 -26.45 9.48 8.25
N ALA A 214 -26.92 8.59 9.13
CA ALA A 214 -26.73 7.15 9.04
C ALA A 214 -28.00 6.39 8.57
N ASP A 215 -27.89 5.05 8.61
CA ASP A 215 -28.90 4.01 8.38
C ASP A 215 -29.04 3.51 6.91
N GLY A 216 -29.01 2.20 6.61
CA GLY A 216 -28.87 1.04 7.51
C GLY A 216 -28.74 -0.33 6.81
N SER A 217 -28.86 -1.39 7.61
CA SER A 217 -28.93 -2.83 7.24
C SER A 217 -27.65 -3.61 6.89
N LEU A 218 -27.00 -4.08 7.97
CA LEU A 218 -26.58 -5.46 8.21
C LEU A 218 -26.51 -6.44 7.01
N GLN A 219 -25.31 -6.95 6.69
CA GLN A 219 -25.14 -8.32 6.17
C GLN A 219 -24.00 -9.04 6.90
N THR A 220 -24.38 -10.13 7.56
CA THR A 220 -23.52 -10.98 8.39
C THR A 220 -22.71 -11.96 7.54
N PHE A 221 -21.41 -11.69 7.32
CA PHE A 221 -20.48 -12.69 6.79
C PHE A 221 -19.09 -12.58 7.44
N GLY A 222 -18.74 -13.54 8.29
CA GLY A 222 -17.38 -13.73 8.80
C GLY A 222 -17.02 -13.01 10.11
N GLY A 223 -17.83 -13.17 11.17
CA GLY A 223 -17.47 -12.70 12.50
C GLY A 223 -16.20 -13.38 13.04
N LYS A 224 -15.28 -12.58 13.60
CA LYS A 224 -14.10 -13.08 14.34
C LYS A 224 -14.55 -13.67 15.67
N ARG A 225 -13.83 -14.69 16.15
CA ARG A 225 -14.21 -15.47 17.34
C ARG A 225 -13.27 -15.13 18.50
N GLU A 226 -13.71 -15.32 19.74
CA GLU A 226 -12.88 -15.06 20.93
C GLU A 226 -11.58 -15.89 20.93
N ASP A 227 -11.59 -17.10 20.35
CA ASP A 227 -10.38 -17.91 20.10
C ASP A 227 -9.30 -17.15 19.30
N ASP A 228 -9.71 -16.26 18.39
CA ASP A 228 -8.79 -15.51 17.54
C ASP A 228 -7.98 -14.50 18.36
N CYS A 229 -8.50 -14.05 19.52
CA CYS A 229 -7.83 -13.13 20.44
C CYS A 229 -6.68 -13.76 21.23
N LEU A 230 -6.64 -15.10 21.33
CA LEU A 230 -5.58 -15.85 22.00
C LEU A 230 -4.41 -16.20 21.05
N ALA A 231 -4.60 -16.05 19.74
CA ALA A 231 -3.56 -16.33 18.77
C ALA A 231 -2.43 -15.27 18.86
N PRO A 232 -1.15 -15.67 18.69
CA PRO A 232 -0.05 -14.71 18.74
C PRO A 232 -0.15 -13.70 17.59
N MET A 233 0.29 -12.46 17.81
CA MET A 233 0.46 -11.48 16.73
C MET A 233 1.38 -12.04 15.64
N HIS A 234 0.93 -12.01 14.39
CA HIS A 234 1.77 -12.39 13.27
C HIS A 234 1.49 -11.48 12.06
N PRO A 235 2.48 -10.65 11.64
CA PRO A 235 2.31 -9.70 10.55
C PRO A 235 2.04 -10.36 9.20
N GLY A 236 2.28 -11.66 9.05
CA GLY A 236 2.15 -12.36 7.77
C GLY A 236 3.32 -12.07 6.84
N PRO A 237 3.42 -12.77 5.70
CA PRO A 237 4.61 -12.73 4.85
C PRO A 237 4.60 -11.61 3.79
N CYS A 238 3.50 -10.87 3.65
CA CYS A 238 3.46 -9.73 2.75
C CYS A 238 4.17 -8.51 3.36
N LEU A 239 4.59 -7.57 2.49
CA LEU A 239 5.31 -6.35 2.87
C LEU A 239 4.44 -5.09 2.74
N GLY A 240 3.13 -5.26 2.84
CA GLY A 240 2.24 -4.15 3.14
C GLY A 240 2.56 -3.55 4.50
N MET A 241 2.19 -2.29 4.68
CA MET A 241 2.23 -1.66 6.00
C MET A 241 0.80 -1.23 6.29
N PHE A 242 0.01 -2.20 6.75
CA PHE A 242 -1.35 -2.00 7.23
C PHE A 242 -1.27 -1.95 8.74
N ILE A 243 -1.59 -0.81 9.36
CA ILE A 243 -1.77 -0.79 10.80
C ILE A 243 -3.02 -1.63 11.08
N GLN A 244 -2.84 -2.68 11.87
CA GLN A 244 -3.89 -3.51 12.43
C GLN A 244 -3.65 -3.61 13.93
N TYR A 245 -4.63 -4.11 14.66
CA TYR A 245 -4.57 -4.27 16.10
C TYR A 245 -4.58 -5.75 16.45
N PHE A 246 -3.81 -6.16 17.44
CA PHE A 246 -3.90 -7.49 18.03
C PHE A 246 -4.14 -7.34 19.53
N TYR A 247 -4.93 -8.24 20.10
CA TYR A 247 -5.13 -8.31 21.54
C TYR A 247 -3.90 -8.96 22.18
N ASN A 248 -3.16 -8.18 22.96
CA ASN A 248 -2.07 -8.68 23.77
C ASN A 248 -2.62 -9.08 25.15
N THR A 249 -2.69 -10.38 25.40
CA THR A 249 -3.23 -10.94 26.66
C THR A 249 -2.36 -10.62 27.88
N SER A 250 -1.06 -10.37 27.68
CA SER A 250 -0.10 -10.08 28.77
C SER A 250 -0.23 -8.64 29.27
N SER A 251 -0.44 -7.67 28.38
CA SER A 251 -0.66 -6.25 28.70
C SER A 251 -2.14 -5.89 28.84
N GLN A 252 -3.04 -6.79 28.43
CA GLN A 252 -4.50 -6.60 28.38
C GLN A 252 -4.91 -5.35 27.59
N MET A 253 -4.41 -5.26 26.35
CA MET A 253 -4.66 -4.13 25.46
C MET A 253 -4.54 -4.50 23.99
N CYS A 254 -5.23 -3.73 23.14
CA CYS A 254 -5.20 -3.88 21.69
C CYS A 254 -4.04 -3.07 21.11
N GLU A 255 -2.94 -3.74 20.84
CA GLU A 255 -1.69 -3.13 20.40
C GLU A 255 -1.64 -3.02 18.88
N GLY A 256 -1.23 -1.86 18.38
CA GLY A 256 -1.02 -1.62 16.95
C GLY A 256 0.22 -2.36 16.44
N PHE A 257 0.06 -3.14 15.37
CA PHE A 257 1.15 -3.81 14.66
C PHE A 257 1.08 -3.59 13.15
N ILE A 258 2.23 -3.73 12.49
CA ILE A 258 2.34 -3.62 11.04
C ILE A 258 1.96 -4.96 10.43
N TYR A 259 0.70 -5.12 10.06
CA TYR A 259 0.26 -6.24 9.24
C TYR A 259 0.75 -6.09 7.80
N GLY A 260 1.34 -7.17 7.29
CA GLY A 260 1.86 -7.32 5.95
C GLY A 260 0.80 -7.32 4.85
N GLY A 261 -0.47 -7.58 5.18
CA GLY A 261 -1.58 -7.54 4.23
C GLY A 261 -1.92 -8.86 3.55
N CYS A 262 -1.31 -9.97 3.95
CA CYS A 262 -1.75 -11.31 3.58
C CYS A 262 -1.39 -12.33 4.67
N LEU A 263 -2.17 -13.42 4.75
CA LEU A 263 -2.07 -14.47 5.78
C LEU A 263 -1.97 -13.84 7.18
N GLY A 264 -1.02 -14.27 8.02
CA GLY A 264 -0.87 -13.74 9.37
C GLY A 264 -1.79 -14.38 10.39
N SER A 265 -1.85 -13.76 11.57
CA SER A 265 -2.71 -14.24 12.66
C SER A 265 -4.17 -13.86 12.43
N ARG A 266 -5.08 -14.59 13.08
CA ARG A 266 -6.47 -14.16 13.24
C ARG A 266 -6.64 -13.13 14.35
N ASN A 267 -5.64 -13.00 15.25
CA ASN A 267 -5.50 -11.88 16.16
C ASN A 267 -5.06 -10.62 15.40
N ASN A 268 -5.99 -10.05 14.64
CA ASN A 268 -5.72 -9.08 13.59
C ASN A 268 -7.00 -8.32 13.25
N PHE A 269 -7.11 -7.09 13.75
CA PHE A 269 -8.32 -6.27 13.75
C PHE A 269 -8.07 -4.94 13.02
N GLY A 270 -9.07 -4.46 12.27
CA GLY A 270 -8.97 -3.24 11.48
C GLY A 270 -8.94 -1.98 12.32
N SER A 271 -9.38 -2.04 13.57
CA SER A 271 -9.33 -0.94 14.53
C SER A 271 -9.13 -1.44 15.97
N GLU A 272 -8.62 -0.55 16.84
CA GLU A 272 -8.55 -0.79 18.29
C GLU A 272 -9.94 -1.11 18.86
N ARG A 273 -10.98 -0.39 18.40
CA ARG A 273 -12.38 -0.63 18.78
C ARG A 273 -12.84 -2.05 18.47
N GLU A 274 -12.64 -2.52 17.24
CA GLU A 274 -13.02 -3.86 16.81
C GLU A 274 -12.29 -4.94 17.64
N CYS A 275 -10.99 -4.71 17.91
CA CYS A 275 -10.19 -5.59 18.77
C CYS A 275 -10.74 -5.63 20.21
N LEU A 276 -11.00 -4.47 20.83
CA LEU A 276 -11.51 -4.40 22.19
C LEU A 276 -12.91 -5.01 22.30
N GLN A 277 -13.80 -4.73 21.34
CA GLN A 277 -15.15 -5.30 21.31
C GLN A 277 -15.16 -6.82 21.07
N THR A 278 -14.14 -7.39 20.40
CA THR A 278 -14.04 -8.85 20.18
C THR A 278 -13.31 -9.58 21.30
N CYS A 279 -12.33 -8.93 21.96
CA CYS A 279 -11.34 -9.63 22.79
C CYS A 279 -11.27 -9.20 24.26
N ARG A 280 -11.93 -8.10 24.64
CA ARG A 280 -11.97 -7.66 26.04
C ARG A 280 -12.73 -8.68 26.89
N THR A 281 -12.21 -8.96 28.08
CA THR A 281 -12.90 -9.76 29.11
C THR A 281 -13.24 -8.87 30.31
N GLU A 282 -14.09 -9.36 31.22
CA GLU A 282 -14.45 -8.68 32.49
C GLU A 282 -13.22 -8.32 33.35
N ALA A 283 -12.04 -8.93 33.11
CA ALA A 283 -10.79 -8.53 33.76
C ALA A 283 -10.42 -7.07 33.49
N ALA A 284 -10.86 -6.50 32.37
CA ALA A 284 -10.68 -5.08 32.03
C ALA A 284 -11.24 -4.15 33.10
N CYS A 285 -12.35 -4.50 33.74
CA CYS A 285 -12.99 -3.73 34.79
C CYS A 285 -12.16 -3.67 36.09
N ARG A 286 -11.01 -4.36 36.15
CA ARG A 286 -10.05 -4.28 37.26
C ARG A 286 -8.76 -3.55 36.90
N LEU A 287 -8.62 -3.07 35.66
CA LEU A 287 -7.45 -2.32 35.20
C LEU A 287 -7.54 -0.82 35.55
N PRO A 288 -6.41 -0.13 35.77
CA PRO A 288 -6.41 1.31 36.01
C PRO A 288 -6.86 2.09 34.77
N ILE A 289 -7.47 3.26 34.97
CA ILE A 289 -7.84 4.19 33.90
C ILE A 289 -6.56 4.86 33.36
N VAL A 290 -6.30 4.74 32.05
CA VAL A 290 -5.08 5.26 31.41
C VAL A 290 -5.43 6.20 30.26
N ALA A 291 -5.31 7.51 30.47
CA ALA A 291 -5.52 8.52 29.43
C ALA A 291 -4.52 8.43 28.27
N GLY A 292 -3.25 8.15 28.57
CA GLY A 292 -2.18 8.04 27.58
C GLY A 292 -1.86 9.36 26.87
N GLY A 293 -1.76 9.32 25.53
CA GLY A 293 -1.19 10.40 24.71
C GLY A 293 -2.05 11.68 24.64
N PRO A 294 -1.45 12.81 24.19
CA PRO A 294 -1.93 14.19 24.38
C PRO A 294 -3.13 14.61 23.49
N CYS A 295 -4.01 13.69 23.13
CA CYS A 295 -5.21 14.00 22.35
C CYS A 295 -6.39 14.40 23.23
N LYS A 296 -7.44 14.96 22.61
CA LYS A 296 -8.67 15.43 23.28
C LYS A 296 -9.90 14.56 22.97
N ALA A 297 -9.70 13.29 22.68
CA ALA A 297 -10.81 12.34 22.56
C ALA A 297 -11.30 11.92 23.95
N GLU A 298 -12.61 11.80 24.12
CA GLU A 298 -13.24 11.34 25.37
C GLU A 298 -13.73 9.90 25.20
N PHE A 299 -13.45 9.07 26.20
CA PHE A 299 -13.81 7.65 26.23
C PHE A 299 -14.35 7.28 27.61
N TRP A 300 -15.06 6.14 27.70
CA TRP A 300 -15.55 5.60 28.95
C TRP A 300 -14.57 4.59 29.54
N ALA A 301 -14.51 4.53 30.88
CA ALA A 301 -13.77 3.54 31.66
C ALA A 301 -14.53 3.19 32.93
N PHE A 302 -14.33 2.00 33.46
CA PHE A 302 -14.91 1.60 34.74
C PHE A 302 -13.98 1.98 35.90
N ASP A 303 -14.50 2.78 36.83
CA ASP A 303 -13.84 3.14 38.08
C ASP A 303 -14.16 2.08 39.14
N ALA A 304 -13.24 1.11 39.29
CA ALA A 304 -13.38 0.02 40.24
C ALA A 304 -13.41 0.45 41.72
N GLN A 305 -13.00 1.68 42.06
CA GLN A 305 -13.12 2.20 43.42
C GLN A 305 -14.52 2.75 43.70
N ARG A 306 -15.18 3.29 42.66
CA ARG A 306 -16.52 3.88 42.75
C ARG A 306 -17.64 2.94 42.28
N GLY A 307 -17.31 1.82 41.64
CA GLY A 307 -18.28 0.88 41.09
C GLY A 307 -19.08 1.42 39.89
N GLN A 308 -18.55 2.41 39.18
CA GLN A 308 -19.31 3.13 38.13
C GLN A 308 -18.47 3.38 36.87
N CYS A 309 -19.16 3.51 35.74
CA CYS A 309 -18.55 3.98 34.50
C CYS A 309 -18.36 5.50 34.54
N VAL A 310 -17.15 5.97 34.23
CA VAL A 310 -16.76 7.38 34.17
C VAL A 310 -16.13 7.70 32.81
N THR A 311 -16.12 8.97 32.40
CA THR A 311 -15.34 9.38 31.23
C THR A 311 -13.91 9.75 31.58
N PHE A 312 -13.01 9.61 30.61
CA PHE A 312 -11.64 10.11 30.65
C PHE A 312 -11.25 10.70 29.29
N THR A 313 -10.33 11.67 29.29
CA THR A 313 -9.83 12.30 28.06
C THR A 313 -8.42 11.83 27.75
N GLY A 314 -8.18 11.34 26.53
CA GLY A 314 -6.87 10.93 26.02
C GLY A 314 -6.95 9.79 25.00
N CYS A 315 -5.90 9.58 24.20
CA CYS A 315 -5.93 8.59 23.10
C CYS A 315 -5.27 7.24 23.42
N GLY A 316 -4.67 7.08 24.60
CA GLY A 316 -4.22 5.77 25.05
C GLY A 316 -5.37 4.94 25.62
N GLY A 317 -5.00 4.04 26.52
CA GLY A 317 -5.91 3.14 27.21
C GLY A 317 -5.31 1.74 27.34
N ASN A 318 -5.92 0.95 28.20
CA ASN A 318 -5.83 -0.50 28.20
C ASN A 318 -7.23 -1.06 27.90
N ALA A 319 -7.51 -2.33 28.20
CA ALA A 319 -8.84 -2.90 27.96
C ALA A 319 -9.98 -2.23 28.75
N ASN A 320 -9.71 -1.42 29.79
CA ASN A 320 -10.70 -0.59 30.49
C ASN A 320 -11.11 0.67 29.70
N LYS A 321 -11.08 0.58 28.36
CA LYS A 321 -11.50 1.63 27.42
C LYS A 321 -12.74 1.16 26.70
N PHE A 322 -13.80 1.95 26.79
CA PHE A 322 -15.10 1.70 26.20
C PHE A 322 -15.48 2.89 25.31
N TYR A 323 -16.12 2.60 24.17
CA TYR A 323 -16.52 3.61 23.22
C TYR A 323 -17.93 4.16 23.52
N LEU A 324 -18.70 3.46 24.35
CA LEU A 324 -20.05 3.83 24.80
C LEU A 324 -20.21 3.55 26.30
N GLU A 325 -21.00 4.37 26.99
CA GLU A 325 -21.34 4.14 28.41
C GLU A 325 -22.02 2.79 28.63
N LYS A 326 -22.98 2.46 27.76
CA LYS A 326 -23.72 1.19 27.77
C LYS A 326 -22.77 -0.02 27.70
N GLU A 327 -21.76 0.06 26.84
CA GLU A 327 -20.74 -0.98 26.66
C GLU A 327 -19.94 -1.21 27.96
N CYS A 328 -19.61 -0.14 28.69
CA CYS A 328 -18.97 -0.22 30.00
C CYS A 328 -19.88 -0.86 31.06
N LYS A 329 -21.16 -0.45 31.12
CA LYS A 329 -22.12 -0.98 32.09
C LYS A 329 -22.40 -2.47 31.87
N GLU A 330 -22.58 -2.88 30.61
CA GLU A 330 -22.78 -4.29 30.22
C GLU A 330 -21.58 -5.17 30.57
N TYR A 331 -20.35 -4.75 30.25
CA TYR A 331 -19.14 -5.55 30.51
C TYR A 331 -18.71 -5.58 31.98
N CYS A 332 -19.00 -4.54 32.76
CA CYS A 332 -18.55 -4.44 34.14
C CYS A 332 -19.65 -4.74 35.17
N GLY A 333 -20.80 -5.27 34.73
CA GLY A 333 -21.88 -5.68 35.61
C GLY A 333 -22.48 -4.52 36.41
N VAL A 334 -22.44 -3.30 35.86
CA VAL A 334 -23.06 -2.12 36.48
C VAL A 334 -24.55 -2.19 36.20
N LEU A 335 -25.23 -3.04 36.97
CA LEU A 335 -26.68 -3.12 36.98
C LEU A 335 -27.23 -1.71 37.21
N PRO A 336 -28.27 -1.28 36.46
CA PRO A 336 -29.01 -0.10 36.85
C PRO A 336 -29.60 -0.34 38.25
N ASP A 337 -29.45 0.62 39.16
CA ASP A 337 -30.15 0.61 40.44
C ASP A 337 -31.67 0.64 40.17
N GLY A 338 -32.31 -0.53 40.28
CA GLY A 338 -33.73 -0.73 40.03
C GLY A 338 -34.01 -1.82 39.01
N ASP A 339 -34.13 -3.07 39.51
CA ASP A 339 -35.20 -4.03 39.16
C ASP A 339 -35.11 -5.29 40.06
N GLU A 340 -35.20 -5.06 41.38
CA GLU A 340 -35.36 -6.09 42.43
C GLU A 340 -36.78 -6.73 42.41
N ASP A 341 -37.25 -7.23 41.26
CA ASP A 341 -38.63 -7.77 41.18
C ASP A 341 -38.87 -8.99 40.26
N PHE A 342 -37.83 -9.54 39.60
CA PHE A 342 -37.98 -10.69 38.68
C PHE A 342 -37.41 -12.05 39.15
N LEU A 343 -37.05 -12.18 40.44
CA LEU A 343 -36.61 -13.44 41.05
C LEU A 343 -37.60 -14.02 42.10
N ARG A 344 -38.91 -13.83 41.88
CA ARG A 344 -39.99 -14.44 42.70
C ARG A 344 -41.05 -15.20 41.89
N LEU A 345 -40.64 -16.10 41.01
CA LEU A 345 -41.49 -17.19 40.52
C LEU A 345 -40.75 -18.54 40.55
N GLY A 346 -40.52 -19.03 41.77
CA GLY A 346 -40.40 -20.46 42.04
C GLY A 346 -41.81 -21.11 42.11
N PRO A 347 -41.92 -22.44 41.96
CA PRO A 347 -43.19 -23.12 41.72
C PRO A 347 -44.11 -23.18 42.95
N GLN A 348 -45.41 -23.23 42.70
CA GLN A 348 -46.45 -23.80 43.58
C GLN A 348 -47.02 -25.05 42.91
#